data_AF-A0A7R8WYM7-F1
#
_entry.id   AF-A0A7R8WYM7-F1
#
_cell.length_a   1.000
_cell.length_b   1.000
_cell.length_c   1.000
_cell.angle_alpha   90.00
_cell.angle_beta   90.00
_cell.angle_gamma   90.00
#
_symmetry.space_group_name_H-M   'P 1'
#
loop_
_entity.id
_entity.type
_entity.pdbx_description
1 polymer ?
#
loop_
_entity_poly.entity_id
_entity_poly.type
_entity_poly.pdbx_seq_one_letter_code
_entity_poly.pdbx_strand_id
1 'polypeptide(L)'
;MGLKIDPKKQRIVCDNRIVEPPERLEYYLLNKPKGYVTTAHDPQGRPVVTSLVRESRTRLFPVGRLDLDTEGALLLTNDGELAQAIQHPSHQVQKTYETMISGHLLKKNSTRLEQGIILEGKVTAPCTVSIIKHWPQKTFVRITIHEGRKHQ
;
A
#
# COMPACT_ATOMS: atom_id res chain seq x y z
N MET A 1 22.76 -0.13 -3.95
CA MET A 1 23.75 0.94 -3.68
C MET A 1 23.52 2.05 -4.68
N GLY A 2 23.50 3.30 -4.23
CA GLY A 2 23.38 4.50 -5.06
C GLY A 2 24.14 5.64 -4.39
N LEU A 3 24.52 6.66 -5.17
CA LEU A 3 25.18 7.85 -4.66
C LEU A 3 24.12 8.81 -4.10
N LYS A 4 24.28 9.27 -2.86
CA LYS A 4 23.46 10.39 -2.33
C LYS A 4 23.96 11.69 -2.94
N ILE A 5 23.01 12.53 -3.32
CA ILE A 5 23.24 13.75 -4.10
C ILE A 5 22.53 14.90 -3.40
N ASP A 6 23.19 16.05 -3.31
CA ASP A 6 22.59 17.29 -2.83
C ASP A 6 22.19 18.14 -4.04
N PRO A 7 20.89 18.26 -4.38
CA PRO A 7 20.45 19.00 -5.56
C PRO A 7 20.77 20.50 -5.50
N LYS A 8 21.10 21.05 -4.33
CA LYS A 8 21.54 22.45 -4.19
C LYS A 8 23.02 22.65 -4.52
N LYS A 9 23.83 21.59 -4.45
CA LYS A 9 25.28 21.64 -4.65
C LYS A 9 25.75 20.90 -5.90
N GLN A 10 24.94 19.98 -6.41
CA GLN A 10 25.31 19.06 -7.47
C GLN A 10 24.29 19.12 -8.60
N ARG A 11 24.79 19.28 -9.83
CA ARG A 11 23.99 19.24 -11.05
C ARG A 11 24.04 17.83 -11.63
N ILE A 12 22.87 17.26 -11.92
CA ILE A 12 22.76 15.94 -12.55
C ILE A 12 22.27 16.10 -13.97
N VAL A 13 22.91 15.35 -14.87
CA VAL A 13 22.58 15.30 -16.29
C VAL A 13 22.35 13.84 -16.66
N CYS A 14 21.22 13.56 -17.31
CA CYS A 14 20.88 12.26 -17.88
C CYS A 14 20.52 12.48 -19.35
N ASP A 15 21.15 11.75 -20.27
CA ASP A 15 20.95 11.91 -21.72
C ASP A 15 20.99 13.37 -22.19
N ASN A 16 22.01 14.11 -21.72
CA ASN A 16 22.23 15.54 -21.96
C ASN A 16 21.10 16.47 -21.46
N ARG A 17 20.17 15.99 -20.64
CA ARG A 17 19.12 16.79 -19.98
C ARG A 17 19.40 16.94 -18.51
N ILE A 18 19.26 18.16 -17.99
CA ILE A 18 19.37 18.43 -16.55
C ILE A 18 18.20 17.75 -15.85
N VAL A 19 18.50 17.00 -14.79
CA VAL A 19 17.48 16.42 -13.91
C VAL A 19 17.23 17.40 -12.78
N GLU A 20 16.04 17.99 -12.76
CA GLU A 20 15.61 18.91 -11.72
C GLU A 20 14.74 18.18 -10.67
N PRO A 21 14.84 18.57 -9.39
CA PRO A 21 13.89 18.09 -8.38
C PRO A 21 12.47 18.56 -8.72
N PRO A 22 11.43 17.85 -8.25
CA PRO A 22 10.05 18.27 -8.47
C PRO A 22 9.81 19.68 -7.89
N GLU A 23 9.19 20.56 -8.67
CA GLU A 23 8.89 21.94 -8.26
C GLU A 23 7.96 22.01 -7.03
N ARG A 24 7.11 21.00 -6.85
CA ARG A 24 6.13 20.91 -5.76
C ARG A 24 5.91 19.46 -5.36
N LEU A 25 5.78 19.23 -4.05
CA LEU A 25 5.32 17.95 -3.51
C LEU A 25 3.79 17.88 -3.50
N GLU A 26 3.26 16.75 -3.95
CA GLU A 26 1.83 16.48 -4.05
C GLU A 26 1.48 15.19 -3.29
N TYR A 27 0.35 15.21 -2.58
CA TYR A 27 -0.11 14.10 -1.74
C TYR A 27 -1.62 13.90 -1.92
N TYR A 28 -2.02 12.69 -2.30
CA TYR A 28 -3.43 12.35 -2.55
C TYR A 28 -3.80 11.08 -1.81
N LEU A 29 -4.89 11.13 -1.05
CA LEU A 29 -5.53 9.94 -0.51
C LEU A 29 -6.66 9.52 -1.45
N LEU A 30 -6.42 8.49 -2.24
CA LEU A 30 -7.40 7.93 -3.15
C LEU A 30 -8.21 6.86 -2.42
N ASN A 31 -9.54 6.94 -2.52
CA ASN A 31 -10.38 5.76 -2.29
C ASN A 31 -10.38 4.92 -3.57
N LYS A 32 -9.46 3.96 -3.65
CA LYS A 32 -9.25 3.11 -4.83
C LYS A 32 -10.51 2.26 -5.07
N PRO A 33 -11.11 2.30 -6.26
CA PRO A 33 -12.18 1.39 -6.64
C PRO A 33 -11.64 0.02 -7.08
N LYS A 34 -12.51 -0.99 -7.12
CA LYS A 34 -12.18 -2.30 -7.75
C LYS A 34 -11.87 -2.13 -9.23
N GLY A 35 -11.08 -3.06 -9.76
CA GLY A 35 -10.77 -3.15 -11.18
C GLY A 35 -9.59 -2.30 -11.62
N TYR A 36 -9.00 -1.49 -10.74
CA TYR A 36 -7.81 -0.69 -11.02
C TYR A 36 -6.54 -1.35 -10.46
N VAL A 37 -5.47 -1.39 -11.26
CA VAL A 37 -4.17 -1.93 -10.84
C VAL A 37 -3.38 -0.85 -10.09
N THR A 38 -2.81 -1.20 -8.94
CA THR A 38 -1.90 -0.31 -8.19
C THR A 38 -0.50 -0.30 -8.82
N THR A 39 -0.36 0.44 -9.92
CA THR A 39 0.89 0.71 -10.63
C THR A 39 0.81 2.08 -11.33
N ALA A 40 1.95 2.67 -11.67
CA ALA A 40 2.00 3.87 -12.51
C ALA A 40 1.89 3.56 -14.01
N HIS A 41 2.20 2.32 -14.41
CA HIS A 41 2.12 1.86 -15.80
C HIS A 41 1.81 0.35 -15.81
N ASP A 42 0.85 -0.06 -16.65
CA ASP A 42 0.48 -1.47 -16.84
C ASP A 42 0.68 -1.87 -18.31
N PRO A 43 1.63 -2.78 -18.61
CA PRO A 43 1.88 -3.22 -19.99
C PRO A 43 0.71 -3.92 -20.68
N GLN A 44 -0.27 -4.42 -19.91
CA GLN A 44 -1.45 -5.11 -20.44
C GLN A 44 -2.62 -4.16 -20.70
N GLY A 45 -2.43 -2.85 -20.49
CA GLY A 45 -3.45 -1.84 -20.76
C GLY A 45 -4.62 -1.84 -19.77
N ARG A 46 -4.48 -2.49 -18.60
CA ARG A 46 -5.51 -2.43 -17.55
C ARG A 46 -5.56 -1.02 -16.95
N PRO A 47 -6.72 -0.57 -16.45
CA PRO A 47 -6.84 0.74 -15.85
C PRO A 47 -5.98 0.83 -14.57
N VAL A 48 -5.29 1.96 -14.40
CA VAL A 48 -4.28 2.15 -13.34
C VAL A 48 -4.71 3.24 -12.36
N VAL A 49 -4.33 3.12 -11.10
CA VAL A 49 -4.73 4.07 -10.04
C VAL A 49 -4.31 5.51 -10.30
N THR A 50 -3.21 5.73 -11.02
CA THR A 50 -2.72 7.08 -11.34
C THR A 50 -3.61 7.81 -12.34
N SER A 51 -4.40 7.10 -13.16
CA SER A 51 -5.33 7.74 -14.10
C SER A 51 -6.58 8.31 -13.43
N LEU A 52 -6.79 7.99 -12.15
CA LEU A 52 -7.93 8.47 -11.36
C LEU A 52 -7.70 9.88 -10.79
N VAL A 53 -6.46 10.37 -10.76
CA VAL A 53 -6.12 11.73 -10.28
C VAL A 53 -5.76 12.59 -11.48
N ARG A 54 -6.73 13.35 -12.00
CA ARG A 54 -6.55 14.12 -13.26
C ARG A 54 -5.97 15.51 -13.04
N GLU A 55 -6.09 16.03 -11.82
CA GLU A 55 -5.68 17.37 -11.42
C GLU A 55 -4.19 17.48 -11.06
N SER A 56 -3.48 16.35 -10.96
CA SER A 56 -2.05 16.35 -10.61
C SER A 56 -1.23 17.00 -11.72
N ARG A 57 -0.29 17.86 -11.32
CA ARG A 57 0.64 18.53 -12.23
C ARG A 57 1.96 17.79 -12.35
N THR A 58 2.13 16.71 -11.61
CA THR A 58 3.36 15.94 -11.54
C THR A 58 3.10 14.46 -11.74
N ARG A 59 4.15 13.68 -11.98
CA ARG A 59 4.03 12.23 -12.07
C ARG A 59 3.90 11.63 -10.68
N LEU A 60 2.69 11.19 -10.33
CA LEU A 60 2.42 10.45 -9.08
C LEU A 60 2.79 8.98 -9.19
N PHE A 61 3.12 8.38 -8.05
CA PHE A 61 3.25 6.94 -7.87
C PHE A 61 2.52 6.49 -6.59
N PRO A 62 2.00 5.25 -6.57
CA PRO A 62 1.34 4.72 -5.39
C PRO A 62 2.32 4.36 -4.27
N VAL A 63 1.90 4.66 -3.03
CA VAL A 63 2.59 4.27 -1.81
C VAL A 63 1.96 2.99 -1.29
N GLY A 64 2.65 1.87 -1.50
CA GLY A 64 2.12 0.53 -1.23
C GLY A 64 1.30 -0.02 -2.40
N ARG A 65 0.59 -1.12 -2.13
CA ARG A 65 -0.21 -1.84 -3.12
C ARG A 65 -1.52 -2.27 -2.49
N LEU A 66 -2.60 -2.16 -3.27
CA LEU A 66 -3.86 -2.85 -3.03
C LEU A 66 -4.08 -3.79 -4.21
N ASP A 67 -4.67 -4.95 -3.96
CA ASP A 67 -4.98 -5.90 -5.03
C ASP A 67 -6.06 -5.34 -5.96
N LEU A 68 -6.19 -5.96 -7.13
CA LEU A 68 -7.09 -5.49 -8.20
C LEU A 68 -8.54 -5.37 -7.72
N ASP A 69 -8.98 -6.34 -6.92
CA ASP A 69 -10.31 -6.48 -6.34
C ASP A 69 -10.46 -5.85 -4.94
N THR A 70 -9.38 -5.26 -4.40
CA THR A 70 -9.39 -4.54 -3.13
C THR A 70 -9.72 -3.06 -3.34
N GLU A 71 -10.57 -2.52 -2.46
CA GLU A 71 -10.96 -1.12 -2.42
C GLU A 71 -10.35 -0.41 -1.20
N GLY A 72 -10.39 0.92 -1.22
CA GLY A 72 -10.13 1.72 -0.03
C GLY A 72 -8.90 2.63 -0.16
N ALA A 73 -8.37 3.01 1.00
CA ALA A 73 -7.33 4.02 1.13
C ALA A 73 -6.03 3.63 0.40
N LEU A 74 -5.63 4.41 -0.59
CA LEU A 74 -4.35 4.32 -1.28
C LEU A 74 -3.73 5.72 -1.37
N LEU A 75 -2.54 5.89 -0.81
CA LEU A 75 -1.79 7.14 -0.96
C LEU A 75 -1.08 7.16 -2.32
N LEU A 76 -1.18 8.30 -3.02
CA LEU A 76 -0.41 8.61 -4.23
C LEU A 76 0.41 9.87 -3.95
N THR A 77 1.69 9.88 -4.34
CA THR A 77 2.57 11.04 -4.14
C THR A 77 3.67 11.08 -5.19
N ASN A 78 4.34 12.22 -5.31
CA ASN A 78 5.63 12.35 -6.01
C ASN A 78 6.82 12.43 -5.02
N ASP A 79 6.56 12.35 -3.71
CA ASP A 79 7.54 12.38 -2.63
C ASP A 79 8.11 10.99 -2.36
N GLY A 80 9.33 10.75 -2.84
CA GLY A 80 10.02 9.47 -2.67
C GLY A 80 10.44 9.19 -1.23
N GLU A 81 10.70 10.22 -0.43
CA GLU A 81 11.10 10.08 0.97
C GLU A 81 9.91 9.64 1.81
N LEU A 82 8.74 10.27 1.64
CA LEU A 82 7.52 9.85 2.33
C LEU A 82 7.13 8.41 1.95
N ALA A 83 7.20 8.07 0.66
CA ALA A 83 6.85 6.73 0.21
C ALA A 83 7.77 5.67 0.79
N GLN A 84 9.09 5.93 0.82
CA GLN A 84 10.04 5.07 1.50
C GLN A 84 9.74 4.97 3.00
N ALA A 85 9.45 6.09 3.66
CA ALA A 85 9.12 6.09 5.08
C ALA A 85 7.88 5.25 5.40
N ILE A 86 6.87 5.24 4.53
CA ILE A 86 5.65 4.45 4.76
C ILE A 86 5.85 2.97 4.39
N GLN A 87 6.57 2.67 3.31
CA GLN A 87 6.70 1.31 2.78
C GLN A 87 7.80 0.50 3.44
N HIS A 88 8.82 1.15 4.01
CA HIS A 88 9.98 0.44 4.55
C HIS A 88 9.58 -0.43 5.76
N PRO A 89 9.86 -1.75 5.76
CA PRO A 89 9.40 -2.66 6.82
C PRO A 89 9.85 -2.29 8.23
N SER A 90 11.01 -1.63 8.38
CA SER A 90 11.54 -1.23 9.70
C SER A 90 10.68 -0.17 10.40
N HIS A 91 9.87 0.58 9.66
CA HIS A 91 9.01 1.61 10.25
C HIS A 91 7.68 1.05 10.75
N GLN A 92 7.37 -0.22 10.44
CA GLN A 92 6.21 -0.95 10.98
C GLN A 92 4.90 -0.14 10.89
N VAL A 93 4.70 0.59 9.80
CA VAL A 93 3.50 1.40 9.59
C VAL A 93 2.28 0.47 9.50
N GLN A 94 1.37 0.67 10.44
CA GLN A 94 0.13 -0.11 10.57
C GLN A 94 -0.83 0.18 9.41
N LYS A 95 -1.45 -0.88 8.92
CA LYS A 95 -2.44 -0.89 7.85
C LYS A 95 -3.64 -1.66 8.35
N THR A 96 -4.80 -1.02 8.30
CA THR A 96 -6.05 -1.58 8.81
C THR A 96 -6.96 -1.88 7.64
N TYR A 97 -7.43 -3.12 7.59
CA TYR A 97 -8.30 -3.65 6.55
C TYR A 97 -9.61 -4.07 7.17
N GLU A 98 -10.70 -3.86 6.45
CA GLU A 98 -12.00 -4.44 6.77
C GLU A 98 -12.36 -5.44 5.68
N THR A 99 -12.68 -6.66 6.09
CA THR A 99 -12.96 -7.74 5.14
C THR A 99 -14.08 -8.64 5.63
N MET A 100 -14.80 -9.21 4.67
CA MET A 100 -15.84 -10.20 4.91
C MET A 100 -15.24 -11.58 4.65
N ILE A 101 -15.28 -12.45 5.66
CA ILE A 101 -14.83 -13.84 5.54
C ILE A 101 -16.02 -14.79 5.58
N SER A 102 -15.88 -15.93 4.90
CA SER A 102 -16.85 -17.02 4.97
C SER A 102 -16.76 -17.75 6.31
N GLY A 103 -17.92 -18.14 6.82
CA GLY A 103 -18.07 -18.85 8.09
C GLY A 103 -18.12 -17.94 9.31
N HIS A 104 -18.19 -18.60 10.46
CA HIS A 104 -18.29 -17.96 11.77
C HIS A 104 -16.94 -17.96 12.47
N LEU A 105 -16.29 -16.79 12.57
CA LEU A 105 -14.98 -16.70 13.21
C LEU A 105 -15.10 -16.87 14.72
N LEU A 106 -14.59 -17.97 15.25
CA LEU A 106 -14.50 -18.16 16.69
C LEU A 106 -13.38 -17.32 17.30
N LYS A 107 -13.57 -16.81 18.51
CA LYS A 107 -12.56 -16.02 19.23
C LYS A 107 -11.22 -16.75 19.39
N LYS A 108 -11.25 -18.08 19.60
CA LYS A 108 -10.03 -18.92 19.62
C LYS A 108 -9.23 -18.83 18.32
N ASN A 109 -9.91 -18.78 17.17
CA ASN A 109 -9.27 -18.69 15.87
C ASN A 109 -8.67 -17.29 15.64
N SER A 110 -9.37 -16.23 16.06
CA SER A 110 -8.82 -14.88 15.98
C SER A 110 -7.57 -14.73 16.85
N THR A 111 -7.55 -15.27 18.07
CA THR A 111 -6.37 -15.23 18.94
C THR A 111 -5.17 -15.95 18.33
N ARG A 112 -5.39 -17.08 17.64
CA ARG A 112 -4.32 -17.76 16.90
C ARG A 112 -3.79 -16.90 15.75
N LEU A 113 -4.66 -16.19 15.04
CA LEU A 113 -4.26 -15.28 13.96
C LEU A 113 -3.45 -14.10 14.50
N GLU A 114 -3.86 -13.52 15.62
CA GLU A 114 -3.18 -12.41 16.32
C GLU A 114 -1.76 -12.78 16.78
N GLN A 115 -1.51 -14.05 17.10
CA GLN A 115 -0.19 -14.56 17.49
C GLN A 115 0.75 -14.83 16.29
N GLY A 116 0.23 -14.74 15.07
CA GLY A 116 0.94 -15.06 13.84
C GLY A 116 0.69 -16.50 13.38
N ILE A 117 0.63 -16.66 12.05
CA ILE A 117 0.42 -17.95 11.39
C ILE A 117 1.52 -18.21 10.37
N ILE A 118 1.73 -19.47 10.00
CA ILE A 118 2.67 -19.81 8.92
C ILE A 118 2.02 -19.44 7.59
N LEU A 119 2.63 -18.50 6.89
CA LEU A 119 2.29 -18.10 5.52
C LEU A 119 3.57 -18.16 4.67
N GLU A 120 3.52 -18.91 3.57
CA GLU A 120 4.68 -19.11 2.67
C GLU A 120 5.97 -19.54 3.41
N GLY A 121 5.84 -20.45 4.39
CA GLY A 121 6.98 -20.98 5.14
C GLY A 121 7.57 -20.04 6.20
N LYS A 122 6.94 -18.89 6.45
CA LYS A 122 7.36 -17.93 7.51
C LYS A 122 6.18 -17.56 8.41
N VAL A 123 6.45 -17.39 9.69
CA VAL A 123 5.44 -16.89 10.63
C VAL A 123 5.16 -15.41 10.31
N THR A 124 3.89 -15.03 10.24
CA THR A 124 3.46 -13.63 10.12
C THR A 124 3.73 -12.91 11.43
N ALA A 125 3.96 -11.60 11.36
CA ALA A 125 4.05 -10.79 12.56
C ALA A 125 2.71 -10.79 13.32
N PRO A 126 2.73 -10.56 14.64
CA PRO A 126 1.50 -10.36 15.41
C PRO A 126 0.63 -9.26 14.83
N CYS A 127 -0.68 -9.46 14.90
CA CYS A 127 -1.66 -8.53 14.35
C CYS A 127 -2.81 -8.31 15.33
N THR A 128 -3.67 -7.33 15.04
CA THR A 128 -4.90 -7.10 15.81
C THR A 128 -6.10 -7.54 14.97
N VAL A 129 -7.00 -8.33 15.57
CA VAL A 129 -8.19 -8.83 14.88
C VAL A 129 -9.43 -8.46 15.70
N SER A 130 -10.25 -7.57 15.15
CA SER A 130 -11.53 -7.19 15.73
C SER A 130 -12.68 -7.75 14.90
N ILE A 131 -13.57 -8.50 15.54
CA ILE A 131 -14.82 -8.92 14.91
C ILE A 131 -15.80 -7.74 14.99
N ILE A 132 -16.18 -7.19 13.85
CA ILE A 132 -17.15 -6.09 13.78
C ILE A 132 -18.57 -6.64 13.82
N LYS A 133 -18.86 -7.69 13.03
CA LYS A 133 -20.21 -8.24 12.93
C LYS A 133 -20.21 -9.72 12.52
N HIS A 134 -21.15 -10.47 13.07
CA HIS A 134 -21.41 -11.86 12.68
C HIS A 134 -22.73 -12.01 11.93
N TRP A 135 -22.73 -12.94 10.97
CA TRP A 135 -23.90 -13.52 10.34
C TRP A 135 -23.76 -15.05 10.35
N PRO A 136 -24.84 -15.82 10.11
CA PRO A 136 -24.81 -17.28 10.18
C PRO A 136 -23.70 -17.97 9.36
N GLN A 137 -23.32 -17.38 8.22
CA GLN A 137 -22.32 -17.95 7.30
C GLN A 137 -21.20 -16.98 6.93
N LYS A 138 -21.13 -15.81 7.58
CA LYS A 138 -20.13 -14.77 7.27
C LYS A 138 -19.72 -14.03 8.52
N THR A 139 -18.49 -13.54 8.54
CA THR A 139 -18.00 -12.66 9.59
C THR A 139 -17.33 -11.44 8.97
N PHE A 140 -17.71 -10.25 9.43
CA PHE A 140 -17.03 -9.01 9.07
C PHE A 140 -16.00 -8.67 10.13
N VAL A 141 -14.75 -8.55 9.71
CA VAL A 141 -13.59 -8.39 10.58
C VAL A 141 -12.78 -7.17 10.17
N ARG A 142 -12.15 -6.55 11.16
CA ARG A 142 -11.10 -5.56 10.99
C ARG A 142 -9.78 -6.18 11.40
N ILE A 143 -8.79 -6.11 10.53
CA ILE A 143 -7.46 -6.66 10.77
C ILE A 143 -6.44 -5.52 10.61
N THR A 144 -5.56 -5.37 11.59
CA THR A 144 -4.46 -4.40 11.54
C THR A 144 -3.12 -5.14 11.53
N ILE A 145 -2.35 -4.94 10.46
CA ILE A 145 -1.01 -5.53 10.26
C ILE A 145 0.00 -4.42 10.00
N HIS A 146 1.26 -4.66 10.36
CA HIS A 146 2.36 -3.72 10.06
C HIS A 146 3.32 -4.24 8.99
N GLU A 147 3.19 -5.51 8.59
CA GLU A 147 3.85 -6.07 7.40
C GLU A 147 2.87 -6.12 6.22
N GLY A 148 3.39 -6.25 5.00
CA GLY A 148 2.59 -6.33 3.77
C GLY A 148 3.20 -7.34 2.82
N ARG A 149 3.15 -8.63 3.19
CA ARG A 149 3.58 -9.71 2.30
C ARG A 149 2.57 -9.88 1.17
N LYS A 150 3.00 -10.49 0.06
CA LYS A 150 2.13 -10.71 -1.09
C LYS A 150 0.98 -11.66 -0.67
N HIS A 151 -0.26 -11.20 -0.82
CA HIS A 151 -1.49 -11.95 -0.47
C HIS A 151 -1.58 -12.43 1.00
N GLN A 152 -1.12 -11.61 1.94
CA GLN A 152 -1.36 -11.81 3.38
C GLN A 152 -2.72 -11.24 3.79
#